data_AF-A0A914MPY4-F1
#
_entry.id   AF-A0A914MPY4-F1
#
_cell.length_a   1.000
_cell.length_b   1.000
_cell.length_c   1.000
_cell.angle_alpha   90.00
_cell.angle_beta   90.00
_cell.angle_gamma   90.00
#
_symmetry.space_group_name_H-M   'P 1'
#
loop_
_entity.id
_entity.type
_entity.pdbx_description
1 polymer ?
#
loop_
_entity_poly.entity_id
_entity_poly.type
_entity_poly.pdbx_seq_one_letter_code
_entity_poly.pdbx_strand_id
1 'polypeptide(L)'
;MLFFNLATPFIAFSEPGKAPKKKYRDIEFTLWDRLEVNGPKTLGQFIEWIETQTGLTVSMMSSGVSLLYAFFQPPSKVAERKTRDVIQVVEEVSRNKVPPFRRSLVFEAITQNDKDEDVEGKV
;
A
#
# COMPACT_ATOMS: atom_id res chain seq x y z
N MET A 1 -28.13 -4.53 2.38
CA MET A 1 -28.39 -3.14 2.74
C MET A 1 -29.88 -2.94 2.92
N LEU A 2 -30.28 -2.16 3.93
CA LEU A 2 -31.68 -1.84 4.22
C LEU A 2 -31.98 -0.44 3.66
N PHE A 3 -33.05 -0.33 2.89
CA PHE A 3 -33.58 0.94 2.40
C PHE A 3 -34.99 1.11 2.95
N PHE A 4 -35.28 2.25 3.56
CA PHE A 4 -36.63 2.58 3.99
C PHE A 4 -36.93 4.04 3.72
N ASN A 5 -38.18 4.30 3.36
CA ASN A 5 -38.76 5.63 3.32
C ASN A 5 -39.88 5.64 4.36
N LEU A 6 -39.98 6.69 5.19
CA LEU A 6 -41.03 6.79 6.21
C LEU A 6 -42.24 7.61 5.75
N ALA A 7 -42.10 8.40 4.67
CA ALA A 7 -43.19 9.15 4.07
C ALA A 7 -44.10 8.28 3.19
N THR A 8 -43.59 7.13 2.76
CA THR A 8 -44.35 6.06 2.10
C THR A 8 -44.13 4.76 2.88
N PRO A 9 -45.04 3.77 2.90
CA PRO A 9 -44.79 2.49 3.57
C PRO A 9 -43.83 1.61 2.74
N PHE A 10 -42.61 2.10 2.50
CA PHE A 10 -41.61 1.44 1.66
C PHE A 10 -40.44 0.95 2.51
N ILE A 11 -40.24 -0.36 2.49
CA ILE A 11 -39.11 -1.06 3.07
C ILE A 11 -38.59 -2.04 2.02
N ALA A 12 -37.30 -1.95 1.69
CA ALA A 12 -36.65 -2.83 0.73
C ALA A 12 -35.32 -3.34 1.26
N PHE A 13 -35.01 -4.59 0.92
CA PHE A 13 -33.79 -5.28 1.30
C PHE A 13 -33.00 -5.63 0.04
N SER A 14 -31.69 -5.44 0.09
CA SER A 14 -30.76 -5.98 -0.90
C SER A 14 -29.64 -6.74 -0.20
N GLU A 15 -29.09 -7.76 -0.85
CA GLU A 15 -27.85 -8.37 -0.38
C GLU A 15 -26.66 -7.42 -0.64
N PRO A 16 -25.67 -7.33 0.26
CA PRO A 16 -24.42 -6.65 -0.05
C PRO A 16 -23.75 -7.27 -1.27
N GLY A 17 -23.28 -6.43 -2.20
CA GLY A 17 -22.51 -6.90 -3.34
C GLY A 17 -21.20 -7.56 -2.93
N LYS A 18 -20.71 -8.50 -3.74
CA LYS A 18 -19.38 -9.10 -3.54
C LYS A 18 -18.31 -8.02 -3.66
N ALA A 19 -17.25 -8.11 -2.87
CA ALA A 19 -16.10 -7.23 -2.99
C ALA A 19 -15.52 -7.35 -4.42
N PRO A 20 -15.28 -6.23 -5.13
CA PRO A 20 -14.59 -6.26 -6.40
C PRO A 20 -13.24 -6.94 -6.27
N LYS A 21 -12.99 -7.94 -7.11
CA LYS A 21 -11.71 -8.63 -7.19
C LYS A 21 -10.85 -7.95 -8.25
N LYS A 22 -9.63 -7.57 -7.87
CA LYS A 22 -8.54 -7.18 -8.76
C LYS A 22 -7.60 -8.38 -8.90
N LYS A 23 -6.83 -8.42 -9.98
CA LYS A 23 -5.82 -9.46 -10.21
C LYS A 23 -4.48 -8.81 -10.49
N TYR A 24 -3.43 -9.30 -9.85
CA TYR A 24 -2.07 -9.06 -10.28
C TYR A 24 -1.41 -10.41 -10.56
N ARG A 25 -0.78 -10.55 -11.74
CA ARG A 25 -0.29 -11.84 -12.24
C ARG A 25 -1.38 -12.92 -12.16
N ASP A 26 -1.19 -13.91 -11.29
CA ASP A 26 -2.11 -15.02 -11.03
C ASP A 26 -2.82 -14.96 -9.67
N ILE A 27 -2.58 -13.89 -8.91
CA ILE A 27 -3.15 -13.69 -7.58
C ILE A 27 -4.35 -12.75 -7.67
N GLU A 28 -5.51 -13.21 -7.20
CA GLU A 28 -6.68 -12.36 -6.99
C GLU A 28 -6.62 -11.71 -5.61
N PHE A 29 -6.98 -10.44 -5.53
CA PHE A 29 -7.09 -9.71 -4.28
C PHE A 29 -8.30 -8.76 -4.31
N THR A 30 -8.73 -8.34 -3.14
CA THR A 30 -9.86 -7.44 -2.90
C THR A 30 -9.37 -6.22 -2.13
N LEU A 31 -10.25 -5.24 -1.93
CA LEU A 31 -9.98 -4.07 -1.08
C LEU A 31 -9.54 -4.44 0.35
N TRP A 32 -9.88 -5.63 0.83
CA TRP A 32 -9.66 -6.04 2.22
C TRP A 32 -8.36 -6.82 2.42
N ASP A 33 -7.73 -7.25 1.34
CA ASP A 33 -6.48 -7.99 1.38
C ASP A 33 -5.30 -7.03 1.62
N ARG A 34 -4.28 -7.50 2.35
CA ARG A 34 -3.12 -6.71 2.75
C ARG A 34 -1.87 -7.57 2.73
N LEU A 35 -0.71 -6.98 2.48
CA LEU A 35 0.57 -7.65 2.68
C LEU A 35 1.12 -7.26 4.06
N GLU A 36 1.18 -8.23 4.95
CA GLU A 36 1.71 -8.01 6.30
C GLU A 36 3.20 -8.32 6.38
N VAL A 37 3.99 -7.32 6.77
CA VAL A 37 5.43 -7.44 6.95
C VAL A 37 5.79 -7.21 8.42
N ASN A 38 6.57 -8.13 9.00
CA ASN A 38 7.12 -7.97 10.35
C ASN A 38 8.48 -7.25 10.28
N GLY A 39 8.61 -6.18 11.08
CA GLY A 39 9.84 -5.36 11.20
C GLY A 39 10.77 -5.81 12.34
N PRO A 40 11.96 -5.20 12.47
CA PRO A 40 12.48 -4.05 11.70
C PRO A 40 13.08 -4.44 10.33
N LYS A 41 12.99 -3.54 9.34
CA LYS A 41 13.57 -3.70 7.99
C LYS A 41 14.06 -2.34 7.48
N THR A 42 15.12 -2.36 6.67
CA THR A 42 15.49 -1.18 5.89
C THR A 42 14.51 -0.94 4.74
N LEU A 43 14.46 0.27 4.20
CA LEU A 43 13.61 0.57 3.05
C LEU A 43 13.97 -0.31 1.84
N GLY A 44 15.25 -0.60 1.63
CA GLY A 44 15.71 -1.52 0.58
C GLY A 44 15.17 -2.93 0.77
N GLN A 45 15.30 -3.49 1.98
CA GLN A 45 14.77 -4.83 2.30
C GLN A 45 13.25 -4.90 2.21
N PHE A 46 12.56 -3.80 2.55
CA PHE A 46 11.12 -3.74 2.45
C PHE A 46 10.64 -3.73 0.99
N ILE A 47 11.29 -2.94 0.12
CA ILE A 47 11.02 -2.94 -1.31
C ILE A 47 11.28 -4.34 -1.89
N GLU A 48 12.46 -4.91 -1.64
CA GLU A 48 12.83 -6.24 -2.13
C GLU A 48 11.85 -7.33 -1.67
N TRP A 49 11.34 -7.23 -0.43
CA TRP A 49 10.34 -8.16 0.08
C TRP A 49 9.02 -8.07 -0.71
N ILE A 50 8.54 -6.86 -1.01
CA ILE A 50 7.32 -6.68 -1.82
C ILE A 50 7.55 -7.25 -3.22
N GLU A 51 8.69 -6.94 -3.83
CA GLU A 51 9.04 -7.42 -5.16
C GLU A 51 9.16 -8.95 -5.19
N THR A 52 9.68 -9.56 -4.13
CA THR A 52 9.77 -11.04 -4.04
C THR A 52 8.39 -11.68 -3.83
N GLN A 53 7.55 -11.10 -2.98
CA GLN A 53 6.22 -11.66 -2.67
C GLN A 53 5.24 -11.51 -3.82
N THR A 54 5.21 -10.34 -4.45
CA THR A 54 4.30 -10.04 -5.56
C THR A 54 4.89 -10.45 -6.90
N GLY A 55 6.22 -10.51 -6.98
CA GLY A 55 6.98 -10.63 -8.21
C GLY A 55 6.99 -9.36 -9.06
N LEU A 56 6.34 -8.28 -8.64
CA LEU A 56 6.23 -7.04 -9.40
C LEU A 56 7.28 -6.04 -8.93
N THR A 57 7.78 -5.21 -9.84
CA THR A 57 8.75 -4.17 -9.49
C THR A 57 8.04 -3.00 -8.83
N VAL A 58 8.55 -2.50 -7.70
CA VAL A 58 7.96 -1.34 -7.01
C VAL A 58 8.41 -0.07 -7.72
N SER A 59 7.48 0.70 -8.29
CA SER A 59 7.78 1.97 -8.96
C SER A 59 7.69 3.15 -7.99
N MET A 60 6.75 3.12 -7.05
CA MET A 60 6.56 4.16 -6.03
C MET A 60 6.07 3.57 -4.72
N MET A 61 6.45 4.19 -3.60
CA MET A 61 5.99 3.81 -2.26
C MET A 61 5.78 5.05 -1.38
N SER A 62 4.62 5.11 -0.73
CA SER A 62 4.25 6.18 0.20
C SER A 62 3.74 5.63 1.53
N SER A 63 3.80 6.46 2.57
CA SER A 63 3.10 6.25 3.84
C SER A 63 2.20 7.46 4.09
N GLY A 64 0.89 7.28 3.96
CA GLY A 64 -0.04 8.39 3.90
C GLY A 64 0.30 9.34 2.75
N VAL A 65 0.49 10.62 3.05
CA VAL A 65 0.86 11.64 2.04
C VAL A 65 2.36 11.74 1.75
N SER A 66 3.19 10.98 2.46
CA SER A 66 4.65 11.07 2.36
C SER A 66 5.21 10.07 1.35
N LEU A 67 5.76 10.56 0.24
CA LEU A 67 6.43 9.75 -0.78
C LEU A 67 7.84 9.35 -0.32
N LEU A 68 8.01 8.07 0.03
CA LEU A 68 9.26 7.53 0.58
C LEU A 68 10.24 7.17 -0.52
N TYR A 69 9.75 6.52 -1.58
CA TYR A 69 10.52 6.05 -2.73
C TYR A 69 9.74 6.27 -4.03
N ALA A 70 10.45 6.67 -5.08
CA ALA A 70 9.96 6.62 -6.46
C ALA A 70 11.14 6.40 -7.41
N PHE A 71 10.93 5.67 -8.51
CA PHE A 71 11.99 5.32 -9.46
C PHE A 71 12.66 6.53 -10.12
N PHE A 72 11.95 7.66 -10.25
CA PHE A 72 12.45 8.91 -10.82
C PHE A 72 13.19 9.82 -9.83
N GLN A 73 13.35 9.41 -8.56
CA GLN A 73 14.14 10.17 -7.58
C GLN A 73 15.64 10.08 -7.90
N PRO A 74 16.45 11.10 -7.53
CA PRO A 74 17.89 11.07 -7.74
C PRO A 74 18.55 9.81 -7.15
N PRO A 75 19.42 9.09 -7.89
CA PRO A 75 19.98 7.82 -7.44
C PRO A 75 20.71 7.90 -6.10
N SER A 76 21.40 9.01 -5.82
CA SER A 76 22.09 9.25 -4.54
C SER A 76 21.11 9.26 -3.36
N LYS A 77 19.98 9.95 -3.51
CA LYS A 77 18.92 10.06 -2.50
C LYS A 77 18.21 8.74 -2.27
N VAL A 78 17.97 7.97 -3.33
CA VAL A 78 17.40 6.63 -3.24
C VAL A 78 18.35 5.68 -2.50
N ALA A 79 19.63 5.68 -2.85
CA ALA A 79 20.64 4.82 -2.22
C ALA A 79 20.79 5.11 -0.73
N GLU A 80 20.81 6.39 -0.34
CA GLU A 80 20.85 6.80 1.07
C GLU A 80 19.62 6.33 1.85
N ARG A 81 18.42 6.46 1.29
CA ARG A 81 17.17 6.04 1.96
C ARG A 81 17.04 4.53 2.04
N LYS A 82 17.48 3.78 1.03
CA LYS A 82 17.39 2.32 0.98
C LYS A 82 18.16 1.64 2.12
N THR A 83 19.22 2.26 2.65
CA THR A 83 20.00 1.72 3.77
C THR A 83 19.44 2.06 5.14
N ARG A 84 18.53 3.03 5.23
CA ARG A 84 17.89 3.45 6.50
C ARG A 84 16.71 2.57 6.86
N ASP A 85 16.41 2.52 8.17
CA ASP A 85 15.21 1.87 8.68
C ASP A 85 13.94 2.56 8.15
N VAL A 86 12.93 1.78 7.78
CA VAL A 86 11.67 2.31 7.22
C VAL A 86 11.05 3.36 8.16
N ILE A 87 11.10 3.15 9.47
CA ILE A 87 10.53 4.09 10.45
C ILE A 87 11.28 5.41 10.38
N GLN A 88 12.62 5.39 10.33
CA GLN A 88 13.44 6.60 10.23
C GLN A 88 13.15 7.38 8.95
N VAL A 89 13.00 6.67 7.82
CA VAL A 89 12.65 7.31 6.54
C VAL A 89 11.27 7.96 6.61
N VAL A 90 10.29 7.28 7.22
CA VAL A 90 8.93 7.84 7.42
C VAL A 90 9.00 9.11 8.27
N GLU A 91 9.73 9.09 9.39
CA GLU A 91 9.86 10.26 10.27
C GLU A 91 10.54 11.45 9.58
N GLU A 92 11.59 11.18 8.81
CA GLU A 92 12.34 12.20 8.07
C GLU A 92 11.47 12.87 6.98
N VAL A 93 10.79 12.06 6.16
CA VAL A 93 10.01 12.57 5.03
C VAL A 93 8.71 13.23 5.48
N SER A 94 8.04 12.65 6.48
CA SER A 94 6.81 13.21 7.05
C SER A 94 7.07 14.41 7.97
N ARG A 95 8.33 14.62 8.38
CA ARG A 95 8.76 15.60 9.39
C ARG A 95 8.03 15.43 10.74
N ASN A 96 7.51 14.24 11.01
CA ASN A 96 6.75 13.90 12.20
C ASN A 96 7.29 12.61 12.80
N LYS A 97 7.54 12.61 14.11
CA LYS A 97 7.93 11.37 14.80
C LYS A 97 6.78 10.38 14.84
N VAL A 98 7.09 9.11 14.68
CA VAL A 98 6.13 8.03 14.88
C VAL A 98 5.89 7.90 16.39
N PRO A 99 4.63 8.03 16.86
CA PRO A 99 4.35 7.94 18.29
C PRO A 99 4.69 6.54 18.85
N PRO A 100 5.18 6.43 20.10
CA PRO A 100 5.65 5.17 20.67
C PRO A 100 4.53 4.12 20.87
N PHE A 101 3.27 4.55 20.91
CA PHE A 101 2.10 3.68 21.00
C PHE A 101 1.69 3.08 19.65
N ARG A 102 2.25 3.56 18.52
CA ARG A 102 1.90 3.06 17.19
C ARG A 102 2.52 1.67 16.98
N ARG A 103 1.69 0.69 16.66
CA ARG A 103 2.09 -0.72 16.46
C ARG A 103 2.25 -1.12 15.00
N SER A 104 1.66 -0.35 14.08
CA SER A 104 1.68 -0.65 12.65
C SER A 104 1.73 0.65 11.84
N LEU A 105 2.34 0.57 10.67
CA LEU A 105 2.38 1.61 9.65
C LEU A 105 1.74 1.04 8.38
N VAL A 106 1.03 1.87 7.64
CA VAL A 106 0.37 1.50 6.37
C VAL A 106 1.13 2.16 5.24
N PHE A 107 1.45 1.37 4.21
CA PHE A 107 2.24 1.81 3.07
C PHE A 107 1.51 1.50 1.78
N GLU A 108 1.29 2.51 0.94
CA GLU A 108 0.75 2.30 -0.39
C GLU A 108 1.92 2.13 -1.38
N ALA A 109 1.88 1.09 -2.21
CA ALA A 109 2.94 0.79 -3.17
C ALA A 109 2.35 0.63 -4.58
N ILE A 110 2.88 1.40 -5.52
CA ILE A 110 2.56 1.24 -6.95
C ILE A 110 3.60 0.30 -7.54
N THR A 111 3.11 -0.71 -8.26
CA THR A 111 3.93 -1.78 -8.81
C THR A 111 3.72 -1.90 -10.31
N GLN A 112 4.78 -2.25 -11.03
CA GLN A 112 4.78 -2.43 -12.48
C GLN A 112 5.08 -3.88 -12.84
N ASN A 113 4.43 -4.37 -13.90
CA ASN A 113 4.73 -5.67 -14.50
C ASN A 113 5.86 -5.55 -15.53
N ASP A 114 6.38 -6.68 -16.03
CA ASP A 114 7.48 -6.71 -17.01
C ASP A 114 7.14 -6.08 -18.38
N LYS A 115 5.91 -5.58 -18.55
CA LYS A 115 5.43 -4.88 -19.76
C LYS A 115 5.26 -3.37 -19.56
N ASP A 116 5.78 -2.81 -18.46
CA ASP A 116 5.65 -1.41 -18.08
C ASP A 116 4.19 -0.91 -17.94
N GLU A 117 3.23 -1.83 -17.74
CA GLU A 117 1.85 -1.45 -17.42
C GLU A 117 1.72 -1.26 -15.90
N ASP A 118 1.27 -0.06 -15.49
CA ASP A 118 1.01 0.25 -14.08
C ASP A 118 -0.11 -0.62 -13.53
N VAL A 119 0.19 -1.42 -12.51
CA VAL A 119 -0.81 -2.18 -11.75
C VAL A 119 -1.05 -1.43 -10.44
N GLU A 120 -2.23 -0.83 -10.31
CA GLU A 120 -2.62 -0.13 -9.08
C GLU A 120 -2.94 -1.15 -7.96
N GLY A 121 -1.91 -1.47 -7.18
CA GLY A 121 -2.02 -2.12 -5.88
C GLY A 121 -2.14 -1.06 -4.77
N LYS A 122 -3.18 -1.12 -3.96
CA LYS A 122 -3.10 -0.56 -2.61
C LYS A 122 -2.67 -1.72 -1.73
N VAL A 123 -1.42 -1.68 -1.29
CA VAL A 123 -0.87 -2.63 -0.34
C VAL A 123 -1.15 -2.15 1.08
#